data_AF-A0A2D4FG74-F1
#
_entry.id   AF-A0A2D4FG74-F1
#
_cell.length_a   1.000
_cell.length_b   1.000
_cell.length_c   1.000
_cell.angle_alpha   90.00
_cell.angle_beta   90.00
_cell.angle_gamma   90.00
#
_symmetry.space_group_name_H-M   'P 1'
#
loop_
_entity.id
_entity.type
_entity.pdbx_description
1 polymer ?
#
loop_
_entity_poly.entity_id
_entity_poly.type
_entity_poly.pdbx_seq_one_letter_code
_entity_poly.pdbx_strand_id
1 'polypeptide(L)'
;DYRPLIRDANNFVLDEQTQQAPHLMPPPFLVDVDGNPHPSRFQRLVPGRENCREEQLIPQMGVTSSGLNQVLSQQVSPLDSMIQRLQQEQDQRRSGEAGHSNTNRIGRGKKKFLISLTLII
;
A
#
# COMPACT_ATOMS: atom_id res chain seq x y z
N ASP A 1 -12.14 11.65 17.81
CA ASP A 1 -10.98 10.75 17.99
C ASP A 1 -9.70 11.39 17.48
N TYR A 2 -8.74 11.57 18.37
CA TYR A 2 -7.35 11.87 17.98
C TYR A 2 -6.55 10.57 18.09
N ARG A 3 -5.82 10.20 17.03
CA ARG A 3 -4.90 9.05 17.06
C ARG A 3 -3.51 9.49 17.51
N PRO A 4 -2.85 8.74 18.41
CA PRO A 4 -1.48 9.06 18.83
C PRO A 4 -0.50 8.88 17.67
N LEU A 5 0.44 9.81 17.56
CA LEU A 5 1.49 9.82 16.54
C LEU A 5 2.87 9.75 17.22
N ILE A 6 3.81 9.08 16.56
CA ILE A 6 5.21 8.98 16.97
C ILE A 6 6.14 9.52 15.87
N ARG A 7 7.39 9.81 16.23
CA ARG A 7 8.46 10.08 15.27
C ARG A 7 9.45 8.93 15.23
N ASP A 8 9.84 8.53 14.02
CA ASP A 8 10.87 7.51 13.83
C ASP A 8 12.30 8.11 13.87
N ALA A 9 13.31 7.27 13.68
CA ALA A 9 14.72 7.68 13.65
C ALA A 9 15.06 8.62 12.46
N ASN A 10 14.24 8.63 11.40
CA ASN A 10 14.37 9.51 10.25
C ASN A 10 13.51 10.78 10.38
N ASN A 11 12.88 10.98 11.55
CA ASN A 11 12.06 12.12 11.90
C ASN A 11 10.72 12.22 11.13
N PHE A 12 10.26 11.13 10.50
CA PHE A 12 8.93 11.01 9.92
C PHE A 12 7.86 10.88 11.00
N VAL A 13 6.68 11.44 10.76
CA VAL A 13 5.52 11.31 11.66
C VAL A 13 4.72 10.09 11.24
N LEU A 14 4.62 9.11 12.13
CA LEU A 14 3.93 7.84 11.91
C LEU A 14 2.81 7.68 12.94
N ASP A 15 1.76 6.97 12.58
CA ASP A 15 0.79 6.44 13.53
C ASP A 15 1.45 5.39 14.42
N GLU A 16 1.21 5.48 15.73
CA GLU A 16 1.84 4.59 16.72
C GLU A 16 1.46 3.12 16.50
N GLN A 17 0.20 2.86 16.17
CA GLN A 17 -0.33 1.51 16.08
C GLN A 17 0.07 0.82 14.77
N THR A 18 0.03 1.54 13.65
CA THR A 18 0.26 0.94 12.33
C THR A 18 1.66 1.16 11.78
N GLN A 19 2.48 2.01 12.42
CA GLN A 19 3.78 2.43 11.89
C GLN A 19 3.68 2.98 10.46
N GLN A 20 2.58 3.67 10.15
CA GLN A 20 2.29 4.19 8.82
C GLN A 20 2.06 5.69 8.88
N ALA A 21 2.49 6.41 7.83
CA ALA A 21 2.26 7.85 7.76
C ALA A 21 0.74 8.15 7.79
N PRO A 22 0.29 9.19 8.51
CA PRO A 22 -1.15 9.46 8.70
C PRO A 22 -1.97 9.58 7.42
N HIS A 23 -1.35 10.05 6.33
CA HIS A 23 -2.01 10.20 5.02
C HIS A 23 -2.14 8.89 4.24
N LEU A 24 -1.45 7.83 4.66
CA LEU A 24 -1.56 6.49 4.08
C LEU A 24 -2.51 5.57 4.86
N MET A 25 -2.89 5.97 6.08
CA MET A 25 -3.88 5.22 6.84
C MET A 25 -5.25 5.28 6.15
N PRO A 26 -6.05 4.19 6.22
CA PRO A 26 -7.41 4.22 5.71
C PRO A 26 -8.22 5.31 6.44
N PRO A 27 -9.10 6.06 5.73
CA PRO A 27 -9.96 7.05 6.37
C PRO A 27 -10.79 6.42 7.50
N PRO A 28 -11.15 7.15 8.57
CA PRO A 28 -11.93 6.61 9.70
C PRO A 28 -13.40 6.32 9.32
N PHE A 29 -14.06 5.46 10.09
CA PHE A 29 -15.51 5.19 9.96
C PHE A 29 -16.29 6.05 10.95
N LEU A 30 -17.48 6.49 10.54
CA LEU A 30 -18.43 7.08 11.48
C LEU A 30 -19.10 5.98 12.30
N VAL A 31 -19.13 6.15 13.61
CA VAL A 31 -19.86 5.28 14.53
C VAL A 31 -20.88 6.10 15.33
N ASP A 32 -21.95 5.46 15.77
CA ASP A 32 -22.94 6.08 16.66
C ASP A 32 -22.47 6.08 18.12
N VAL A 33 -23.35 6.51 19.03
CA VAL A 33 -23.08 6.60 20.47
C VAL A 33 -22.78 5.23 21.11
N ASP A 34 -23.28 4.15 20.52
CA ASP A 34 -23.08 2.78 20.97
C ASP A 34 -21.84 2.13 20.31
N GLY A 35 -21.18 2.84 19.39
CA GLY A 35 -20.01 2.37 18.66
C GLY A 35 -20.33 1.54 17.41
N ASN A 36 -21.61 1.46 16.99
CA ASN A 36 -21.98 0.74 15.77
C ASN A 36 -21.65 1.57 14.52
N PRO A 37 -21.18 0.95 13.42
CA PRO A 37 -20.93 1.67 12.18
C PRO A 37 -22.20 2.32 11.63
N HIS A 38 -22.14 3.61 11.30
CA HIS A 38 -23.24 4.28 10.60
C HIS A 38 -23.47 3.66 9.20
N PRO A 39 -24.72 3.70 8.68
CA PRO A 39 -25.05 3.22 7.33
C PRO A 39 -24.18 3.82 6.20
N SER A 40 -24.02 3.06 5.12
CA SER A 40 -23.15 3.39 3.97
C SER A 40 -23.36 4.81 3.41
N ARG A 41 -24.62 5.27 3.32
CA ARG A 41 -24.97 6.62 2.88
C ARG A 41 -24.30 7.74 3.68
N PHE A 42 -24.08 7.55 4.98
CA PHE A 42 -23.41 8.53 5.83
C PHE A 42 -21.90 8.35 5.81
N GLN A 43 -21.40 7.13 5.61
CA GLN A 43 -19.96 6.87 5.49
C GLN A 43 -19.33 7.56 4.28
N ARG A 44 -20.10 7.77 3.19
CA ARG A 44 -19.65 8.53 2.01
C ARG A 44 -19.39 10.02 2.30
N LEU A 45 -19.82 10.53 3.45
CA LEU A 45 -19.54 11.90 3.88
C LEU A 45 -18.15 12.05 4.50
N VAL A 46 -17.48 10.94 4.83
CA VAL A 46 -16.09 10.96 5.28
C VAL A 46 -15.21 11.29 4.07
N PRO A 47 -14.33 12.31 4.16
CA PRO A 47 -13.40 12.64 3.09
C PRO A 47 -12.60 11.43 2.61
N GLY A 48 -12.59 11.21 1.29
CA GLY A 48 -11.89 10.09 0.66
C GLY A 48 -12.71 8.80 0.56
N ARG A 49 -14.00 8.84 0.90
CA ARG A 49 -14.93 7.69 0.80
C ARG A 49 -16.08 7.86 -0.16
N GLU A 50 -16.17 9.01 -0.82
CA GLU A 50 -17.29 9.41 -1.66
C GLU A 50 -17.56 8.35 -2.75
N ASN A 51 -16.48 7.78 -3.31
CA ASN A 51 -16.49 6.82 -4.41
C ASN A 51 -16.24 5.37 -3.99
N CYS A 52 -16.16 5.07 -2.68
CA CYS A 52 -15.95 3.70 -2.22
C CYS A 52 -17.13 2.79 -2.60
N ARG A 53 -16.85 1.51 -2.83
CA ARG A 53 -17.90 0.49 -3.02
C ARG A 53 -18.63 0.22 -1.70
N GLU A 54 -19.85 -0.29 -1.78
CA GLU A 54 -20.68 -0.54 -0.59
C GLU A 54 -19.99 -1.49 0.41
N GLU A 55 -19.32 -2.51 -0.10
CA GLU A 55 -18.58 -3.50 0.70
C GLU A 55 -17.35 -2.89 1.42
N GLN A 56 -16.88 -1.73 0.97
CA GLN A 56 -15.74 -1.02 1.56
C GLN A 56 -16.17 0.05 2.58
N LEU A 57 -17.45 0.46 2.55
CA LEU A 57 -17.97 1.53 3.41
C LEU A 57 -18.31 1.05 4.83
N ILE A 58 -18.62 -0.23 4.97
CA ILE A 58 -18.83 -0.88 6.26
C ILE A 58 -17.71 -1.89 6.46
N PRO A 59 -16.82 -1.69 7.44
CA PRO A 59 -15.69 -2.57 7.61
C PRO A 59 -16.14 -3.92 8.16
N GLN A 60 -15.63 -5.00 7.58
CA GLN A 60 -15.68 -6.30 8.24
C GLN A 60 -14.67 -6.27 9.40
N MET A 61 -15.18 -6.25 10.63
CA MET A 61 -14.34 -6.31 11.82
C MET A 61 -13.67 -7.67 11.90
N GLY A 62 -12.33 -7.68 11.92
CA GLY A 62 -11.52 -8.86 12.17
C GLY A 62 -10.69 -8.67 13.43
N VAL A 63 -10.44 -9.75 14.17
CA VAL A 63 -9.43 -9.78 15.23
C VAL A 63 -8.15 -10.38 14.65
N THR A 64 -7.04 -9.66 14.74
CA THR A 64 -5.72 -10.19 14.38
C THR A 64 -5.28 -11.24 15.39
N SER A 65 -4.26 -12.04 15.06
CA SER A 65 -3.64 -12.98 16.01
C SER A 65 -3.01 -12.29 17.23
N SER A 66 -2.77 -10.97 17.15
CA SER A 66 -2.36 -10.12 18.27
C SER A 66 -3.51 -9.59 19.13
N GLY A 67 -4.77 -9.94 18.83
CA GLY A 67 -5.96 -9.55 19.59
C GLY A 67 -6.45 -8.13 19.35
N LEU A 68 -5.90 -7.43 18.35
CA LEU A 68 -6.34 -6.10 17.98
C LEU A 68 -7.54 -6.19 17.04
N ASN A 69 -8.60 -5.44 17.35
CA ASN A 69 -9.72 -5.23 16.44
C ASN A 69 -9.21 -4.39 15.27
N GLN A 70 -8.95 -5.04 14.15
CA GLN A 70 -8.54 -4.37 12.94
C GLN A 70 -9.74 -4.34 11.99
N VAL A 71 -10.02 -3.16 11.45
CA VAL A 71 -10.82 -3.09 10.24
C VAL A 71 -10.07 -3.87 9.18
N LEU A 72 -10.64 -5.00 8.74
CA LEU A 72 -10.09 -5.74 7.61
C LEU A 72 -10.41 -4.92 6.36
N SER A 73 -9.60 -3.90 6.10
CA SER A 73 -9.74 -3.12 4.88
C SER A 73 -9.32 -4.03 3.72
N GLN A 74 -10.31 -4.57 3.02
CA GLN A 74 -10.11 -5.20 1.72
C GLN A 74 -9.80 -4.07 0.72
N GLN A 75 -8.62 -3.48 0.83
CA GLN A 75 -8.16 -2.44 -0.06
C GLN A 75 -6.72 -2.71 -0.47
N VAL A 76 -6.61 -3.38 -1.61
CA VAL A 76 -5.60 -2.98 -2.59
C VAL A 76 -5.88 -1.50 -2.86
N SER A 77 -4.99 -0.63 -2.42
CA SER A 77 -5.16 0.81 -2.59
C SER A 77 -5.28 1.10 -4.09
N PRO A 78 -6.09 2.07 -4.53
CA PRO A 78 -6.06 2.55 -5.91
C PRO A 78 -4.62 2.92 -6.35
N LEU A 79 -3.78 3.31 -5.40
CA LEU A 79 -2.34 3.51 -5.59
C LEU A 79 -1.61 2.22 -5.96
N ASP A 80 -1.91 1.07 -5.35
CA ASP A 80 -1.28 -0.21 -5.71
C ASP A 80 -1.60 -0.60 -7.15
N SER A 81 -2.83 -0.33 -7.60
CA SER A 81 -3.22 -0.55 -9.00
C SER A 81 -2.46 0.39 -9.95
N MET A 82 -2.24 1.65 -9.56
CA MET A 82 -1.42 2.58 -10.33
C MET A 82 0.06 2.20 -10.32
N ILE A 83 0.62 1.82 -9.17
CA ILE A 83 2.00 1.35 -9.01
C ILE A 83 2.22 0.11 -9.88
N GLN A 84 1.29 -0.84 -9.85
CA GLN A 84 1.39 -2.07 -10.65
C GLN A 84 1.32 -1.78 -12.16
N ARG A 85 0.45 -0.85 -12.58
CA ARG A 85 0.42 -0.38 -13.98
C ARG A 85 1.73 0.30 -14.37
N LEU A 86 2.25 1.18 -13.53
CA LEU A 86 3.53 1.87 -13.77
C LEU A 86 4.70 0.88 -13.84
N GLN A 87 4.72 -0.13 -12.98
CA GLN A 87 5.72 -1.21 -13.04
C GLN A 87 5.62 -2.00 -14.35
N GLN A 88 4.41 -2.37 -14.80
CA GLN A 88 4.21 -3.03 -16.09
C GLN A 88 4.72 -2.18 -17.27
N GLU A 89 4.47 -0.86 -17.26
CA GLU A 89 4.97 0.04 -18.30
C GLU A 89 6.50 0.13 -18.33
N GLN A 90 7.16 0.17 -17.17
CA GLN A 90 8.63 0.17 -17.09
C GLN A 90 9.22 -1.16 -17.55
N ASP A 91 8.64 -2.30 -17.13
CA ASP A 91 9.09 -3.63 -17.54
C ASP A 91 8.91 -3.85 -19.05
N GLN A 92 7.83 -3.34 -19.65
CA GLN A 92 7.61 -3.41 -21.09
C GLN A 92 8.67 -2.63 -21.88
N ARG A 93 9.04 -1.43 -21.40
CA ARG A 93 10.12 -0.62 -21.99
C ARG A 93 11.48 -1.30 -21.85
N ARG A 94 11.75 -1.89 -20.68
CA ARG A 94 13.01 -2.57 -20.37
C ARG A 94 13.17 -3.91 -21.09
N SER A 95 12.06 -4.59 -21.41
CA SER A 95 12.05 -5.82 -22.21
C SER A 95 12.33 -5.57 -23.69
N GLY A 96 12.08 -4.35 -24.20
CA GLY A 96 12.37 -3.95 -25.58
C GLY A 96 13.86 -3.73 -25.91
N GLU A 97 14.73 -3.56 -24.90
CA GLU A 97 16.17 -3.34 -25.09
C GLU A 97 17.01 -4.64 -25.10
N ALA A 98 16.39 -5.82 -24.98
CA ALA A 98 17.08 -7.11 -25.06
C ALA A 98 17.13 -7.72 -26.47
N GLY A 99 16.75 -6.96 -27.51
CA GLY A 99 16.49 -7.48 -28.86
C GLY A 99 17.40 -7.01 -30.00
N HIS A 100 18.41 -6.16 -29.76
CA HIS A 100 19.27 -5.66 -30.84
C HIS A 100 20.76 -5.68 -30.47
N SER A 101 21.38 -6.85 -30.59
CA SER A 101 22.78 -6.95 -31.03
C SER A 101 23.01 -8.36 -31.56
N ASN A 102 22.73 -8.51 -32.84
CA ASN A 102 23.04 -9.70 -33.59
C ASN A 102 24.52 -9.65 -34.01
N THR A 103 25.18 -10.80 -33.87
CA THR A 103 26.42 -11.23 -34.55
C THR A 103 27.79 -10.85 -33.95
N ASN A 104 28.49 -11.93 -33.57
CA ASN A 104 29.94 -12.13 -33.58
C ASN A 104 30.79 -11.39 -32.54
N ARG A 105 31.26 -12.13 -31.51
CA ARG A 105 32.70 -12.32 -31.20
C ARG A 105 32.91 -13.21 -29.96
N ILE A 106 33.39 -14.42 -30.23
CA ILE A 106 34.51 -15.13 -29.57
C ILE A 106 34.61 -15.05 -28.04
N GLY A 107 34.27 -16.19 -27.40
CA GLY A 107 34.81 -16.79 -26.17
C GLY A 107 35.52 -15.94 -25.11
N ARG A 108 35.04 -16.04 -23.86
CA ARG A 108 35.78 -16.53 -22.67
C ARG A 108 35.00 -16.29 -21.38
N GLY A 109 34.94 -17.32 -20.54
CA GLY A 109 35.08 -17.15 -19.08
C GLY A 109 33.81 -16.85 -18.28
N LYS A 110 33.48 -17.81 -17.40
CA LYS A 110 32.54 -17.67 -16.27
C LYS A 110 32.81 -16.39 -15.47
N LYS A 111 31.78 -15.63 -15.10
CA LYS A 111 31.61 -15.01 -13.76
C LYS A 111 30.12 -14.83 -13.46
N LYS A 112 29.55 -15.77 -12.69
CA LYS A 112 28.44 -15.47 -11.79
C LYS A 112 29.06 -14.73 -10.61
N PHE A 113 28.84 -13.43 -10.49
CA PHE A 113 29.13 -12.65 -9.28
C PHE A 113 28.23 -11.40 -9.35
N LEU A 114 27.12 -11.42 -8.63
CA LEU A 114 26.92 -10.68 -7.39
C LEU A 114 27.02 -9.15 -7.59
N ILE A 115 25.85 -8.53 -7.73
CA ILE A 115 25.57 -7.17 -7.25
C ILE A 115 24.17 -7.29 -6.64
N SER A 116 24.11 -7.88 -5.44
CA SER A 116 24.02 -7.16 -4.17
C SER A 116 22.76 -6.28 -4.11
N LEU A 117 21.78 -6.87 -3.45
CA LEU A 117 20.65 -6.24 -2.81
C LEU A 117 21.14 -5.08 -1.91
N THR A 118 20.98 -3.86 -2.40
CA THR A 118 21.07 -2.60 -1.64
C THR A 118 20.16 -1.66 -2.44
N LEU A 119 19.07 -1.11 -1.94
CA LEU A 119 18.98 -0.33 -0.72
C LEU A 119 17.49 -0.15 -0.37
N ILE A 120 17.13 -0.58 0.84
CA ILE A 120 16.03 0.01 1.61
C ILE A 120 16.51 1.40 2.02
N ILE A 121 15.86 2.46 1.51
CA ILE A 121 15.52 3.65 2.30
C ILE A 121 14.14 4.09 1.79
#